data_AF-A0A5B7JLV1-F1
#
_entry.id   AF-A0A5B7JLV1-F1
#
_cell.length_a   1.000
_cell.length_b   1.000
_cell.length_c   1.000
_cell.angle_alpha   90.00
_cell.angle_beta   90.00
_cell.angle_gamma   90.00
#
_symmetry.space_group_name_H-M   'P 1'
#
loop_
_entity.id
_entity.type
_entity.pdbx_description
1 polymer ?
#
loop_
_entity_poly.entity_id
_entity_poly.type
_entity_poly.pdbx_seq_one_letter_code
_entity_poly.pdbx_strand_id
1 'polypeptide(L)'
;MKRERELAKTIIKQVQDSTQELDQEVEEVIRLGKFSEWGNRHMKVRMRSQVAVEEIMTRKGKLAGDTERKDIWIKRDMNLEEREKEKVLRNEAKEKNEKRTEMEKKNFNWRVLDMRLKKWYLWKKEETRN
;
A
#
# COMPACT_ATOMS: atom_id res chain seq x y z
N MET A 1 6.31 9.71 -21.34
CA MET A 1 7.33 9.40 -20.32
C MET A 1 7.59 10.54 -19.35
N LYS A 2 8.11 11.72 -19.76
CA LYS A 2 8.44 12.83 -18.81
C LYS A 2 7.26 13.27 -17.93
N ARG A 3 6.09 13.55 -18.55
CA ARG A 3 4.87 13.97 -17.86
C ARG A 3 4.35 12.96 -16.83
N GLU A 4 4.47 11.66 -17.12
CA GLU A 4 4.00 10.59 -16.21
C GLU A 4 4.93 10.42 -15.03
N ARG A 5 6.24 10.51 -15.27
CA ARG A 5 7.24 10.49 -14.22
C ARG A 5 7.07 11.68 -13.28
N GLU A 6 6.82 12.87 -13.81
CA GLU A 6 6.53 14.07 -13.02
C GLU A 6 5.26 13.93 -12.18
N LEU A 7 4.19 13.38 -12.76
CA LEU A 7 2.94 13.14 -12.04
C LEU A 7 3.13 12.14 -10.89
N ALA A 8 3.82 11.02 -11.14
CA ALA A 8 4.17 10.04 -10.10
C ALA A 8 5.01 10.67 -8.98
N LYS A 9 6.04 11.45 -9.34
CA LYS A 9 6.87 12.17 -8.36
C LYS A 9 6.05 13.15 -7.53
N THR A 10 5.11 13.87 -8.14
CA THR A 10 4.27 14.83 -7.44
C THR A 10 3.33 14.15 -6.44
N ILE A 11 2.83 12.95 -6.76
CA ILE A 11 2.04 12.14 -5.83
C ILE A 11 2.92 11.63 -4.67
N ILE A 12 4.12 11.12 -4.99
CA ILE A 12 5.06 10.62 -3.98
C ILE A 12 5.49 11.74 -3.02
N LYS A 13 5.75 12.95 -3.52
CA LYS A 13 6.08 14.11 -2.70
C LYS A 13 5.01 14.48 -1.67
N GLN A 14 3.73 14.19 -1.94
CA GLN A 14 2.66 14.41 -0.95
C GLN A 14 2.66 13.37 0.18
N VAL A 15 3.16 12.17 -0.11
CA VAL A 15 3.30 11.09 0.89
C VAL A 15 4.57 11.24 1.72
N GLN A 16 5.59 11.87 1.11
CA GLN A 16 6.92 12.12 1.63
C GLN A 16 6.90 13.09 2.83
N ASP A 17 7.84 12.94 3.76
CA ASP A 17 8.14 13.95 4.77
C ASP A 17 9.33 14.79 4.31
N SER A 18 9.45 16.02 4.82
CA SER A 18 10.46 17.01 4.40
C SER A 18 11.92 16.56 4.49
N THR A 19 12.20 15.40 5.08
CA THR A 19 13.54 14.86 5.34
C THR A 19 14.02 13.77 4.37
N GLN A 20 13.14 13.10 3.62
CA GLN A 20 13.52 12.01 2.71
C GLN A 20 13.17 12.36 1.27
N GLU A 21 14.03 12.08 0.28
CA GLU A 21 13.81 12.43 -1.13
C GLU A 21 13.29 11.24 -1.97
N LEU A 22 12.11 10.72 -1.62
CA LEU A 22 11.50 9.54 -2.26
C LEU A 22 11.26 9.73 -3.77
N ASP A 23 11.10 10.96 -4.25
CA ASP A 23 10.92 11.24 -5.66
C ASP A 23 12.18 11.00 -6.52
N GLN A 24 13.36 10.97 -5.90
CA GLN A 24 14.62 10.60 -6.58
C GLN A 24 14.77 9.09 -6.73
N GLU A 25 14.12 8.32 -5.86
CA GLU A 25 14.15 6.86 -5.89
C GLU A 25 13.26 6.26 -6.99
N VAL A 26 12.47 7.07 -7.69
CA VAL A 26 11.66 6.64 -8.84
C VAL A 26 12.56 6.30 -10.03
N GLU A 27 12.69 5.00 -10.29
CA GLU A 27 13.49 4.45 -11.37
C GLU A 27 12.71 4.45 -12.69
N GLU A 28 11.54 3.80 -12.69
CA GLU A 28 10.71 3.62 -13.89
C GLU A 28 9.23 3.86 -13.58
N VAL A 29 8.49 4.39 -14.55
CA VAL A 29 7.04 4.55 -14.50
C VAL A 29 6.44 4.03 -15.79
N ILE A 30 5.53 3.07 -15.69
CA ILE A 30 4.89 2.40 -16.83
C ILE A 30 3.37 2.48 -16.66
N ARG A 31 2.63 2.85 -17.70
CA ARG A 31 1.16 2.72 -17.69
C ARG A 31 0.76 1.29 -18.05
N LEU A 32 -0.09 0.69 -17.22
CA LEU A 32 -0.64 -0.64 -17.43
C LEU A 32 -1.91 -0.56 -18.30
N GLY A 33 -2.09 -1.54 -19.18
CA GLY A 33 -3.28 -1.68 -20.03
C GLY A 33 -3.20 -0.95 -21.38
N LYS A 34 -4.16 -1.27 -22.27
CA LYS A 34 -4.29 -0.67 -23.61
C LYS A 34 -4.64 0.81 -23.50
N PHE A 35 -4.03 1.64 -24.35
CA PHE A 35 -4.33 3.07 -24.42
C PHE A 35 -5.81 3.29 -24.76
N SER A 36 -6.46 4.19 -24.01
CA SER A 36 -7.77 4.72 -24.32
C SER A 36 -7.73 6.23 -24.08
N GLU A 37 -8.34 7.01 -24.97
CA GLU A 37 -8.24 8.48 -24.99
C GLU A 37 -8.75 9.16 -23.72
N TRP A 38 -9.68 8.50 -23.02
CA TRP A 38 -10.34 9.02 -21.82
C TRP A 38 -10.12 8.14 -20.57
N GLY A 39 -9.32 7.08 -20.69
CA GLY A 39 -9.11 6.13 -19.60
C GLY A 39 -7.92 6.49 -18.70
N ASN A 40 -8.19 6.64 -17.40
CA ASN A 40 -7.17 6.68 -16.38
C ASN A 40 -6.53 5.29 -16.21
N ARG A 41 -5.47 5.04 -16.96
CA ARG A 41 -4.67 3.80 -16.84
C ARG A 41 -3.90 3.79 -15.52
N HIS A 42 -3.88 2.63 -14.87
CA HIS A 42 -3.04 2.42 -13.69
C HIS A 42 -1.56 2.63 -14.04
N MET A 43 -0.83 3.27 -13.14
CA MET A 43 0.63 3.44 -13.27
C MET A 43 1.33 2.45 -12.36
N LYS A 44 2.31 1.74 -12.91
CA LYS A 44 3.28 0.95 -12.15
C LYS A 44 4.55 1.77 -12.00
N VAL A 45 4.95 1.99 -10.76
CA VAL A 45 6.17 2.73 -10.42
C VAL A 45 7.18 1.75 -9.84
N ARG A 46 8.37 1.65 -10.45
CA ARG A 46 9.51 0.91 -9.90
C ARG A 46 10.38 1.89 -9.11
N MET A 47 10.62 1.55 -7.85
CA MET A 47 11.51 2.29 -6.97
C MET A 47 12.85 1.57 -6.89
N ARG A 48 13.93 2.32 -6.63
CA ARG A 48 15.27 1.77 -6.44
C ARG A 48 15.40 0.99 -5.13
N SER A 49 14.86 1.52 -4.03
CA SER A 49 14.92 0.88 -2.73
C SER A 49 13.58 0.26 -2.33
N GLN A 50 13.65 -0.93 -1.73
CA GLN A 50 12.51 -1.54 -1.06
C GLN A 50 12.07 -0.72 0.17
N VAL A 51 13.01 -0.03 0.83
CA VAL A 51 12.73 0.81 2.01
C VAL A 51 11.80 1.96 1.64
N ALA A 52 12.04 2.65 0.52
CA ALA A 52 11.15 3.70 0.02
C ALA A 52 9.74 3.19 -0.29
N VAL A 53 9.61 1.97 -0.81
CA VAL A 53 8.29 1.35 -1.03
C VAL A 53 7.56 1.12 0.31
N GLU A 54 8.27 0.65 1.34
CA GLU A 54 7.71 0.47 2.69
C GLU A 54 7.22 1.80 3.28
N GLU A 55 8.01 2.86 3.14
CA GLU A 55 7.69 4.20 3.64
C GLU A 55 6.48 4.81 2.95
N ILE A 56 6.39 4.71 1.62
CA ILE A 56 5.20 5.15 0.88
C ILE A 56 3.98 4.35 1.35
N MET A 57 4.10 3.03 1.54
CA MET A 57 2.98 2.19 1.94
C MET A 57 2.48 2.46 3.36
N THR A 58 3.37 2.82 4.28
CA THR A 58 2.99 3.20 5.66
C THR A 58 2.37 4.60 5.70
N ARG A 59 2.85 5.53 4.88
CA ARG A 59 2.42 6.93 4.89
C ARG A 59 1.33 7.28 3.88
N LYS A 60 0.92 6.36 3.00
CA LYS A 60 -0.13 6.60 1.99
C LYS A 60 -1.44 7.14 2.55
N GLY A 61 -1.72 6.91 3.84
CA GLY A 61 -2.89 7.46 4.53
C GLY A 61 -2.93 9.00 4.51
N LYS A 62 -1.78 9.68 4.39
CA LYS A 62 -1.71 11.13 4.23
C LYS A 62 -2.46 11.63 3.00
N LEU A 63 -2.54 10.81 1.93
CA LEU A 63 -3.30 11.15 0.72
C LEU A 63 -4.81 11.30 0.98
N ALA A 64 -5.35 10.71 2.05
CA ALA A 64 -6.76 10.87 2.39
C ALA A 64 -7.11 12.30 2.82
N GLY A 65 -6.12 13.09 3.25
CA GLY A 65 -6.30 14.50 3.64
C GLY A 65 -6.32 15.46 2.45
N ASP A 66 -5.77 15.08 1.29
CA ASP A 66 -5.69 15.95 0.12
C ASP A 66 -7.02 15.98 -0.65
N THR A 67 -7.70 17.13 -0.66
CA THR A 67 -8.99 17.32 -1.36
C THR A 67 -8.91 17.14 -2.87
N GLU A 68 -7.77 17.43 -3.50
CA GLU A 68 -7.57 17.31 -4.95
C GLU A 68 -7.21 15.90 -5.41
N ARG A 69 -6.84 15.00 -4.49
CA ARG A 69 -6.26 13.69 -4.81
C ARG A 69 -6.95 12.52 -4.10
N LYS A 70 -8.19 12.74 -3.65
CA LYS A 70 -9.02 11.74 -2.97
C LYS A 70 -9.21 10.44 -3.77
N ASP A 71 -9.14 10.52 -5.09
CA ASP A 71 -9.39 9.38 -5.99
C ASP A 71 -8.13 8.57 -6.35
N ILE A 72 -6.99 8.86 -5.71
CA ILE A 72 -5.72 8.15 -5.98
C ILE A 72 -5.52 7.01 -4.97
N TRP A 73 -5.42 5.79 -5.48
CA TRP A 73 -5.09 4.61 -4.66
C TRP A 73 -3.66 4.13 -4.94
N ILE A 74 -2.83 4.02 -3.88
CA ILE A 74 -1.52 3.36 -3.94
C ILE A 74 -1.61 1.94 -3.37
N LYS A 75 -1.24 0.96 -4.19
CA LYS A 75 -1.21 -0.46 -3.82
C LYS A 75 0.13 -1.08 -4.20
N ARG A 76 0.68 -1.91 -3.32
CA ARG A 76 1.87 -2.71 -3.61
C ARG A 76 1.54 -3.73 -4.71
N ASP A 77 2.40 -3.82 -5.71
CA ASP A 77 2.31 -4.90 -6.68
C ASP A 77 2.75 -6.20 -6.00
N MET A 78 1.87 -7.20 -6.03
CA MET A 78 2.07 -8.50 -5.38
C MET A 78 1.82 -9.58 -6.41
N ASN A 79 2.57 -10.68 -6.29
CA ASN A 79 2.36 -11.85 -7.12
C ASN A 79 1.01 -12.54 -6.77
N LEU A 80 0.58 -13.52 -7.58
CA LEU A 80 -0.71 -14.19 -7.37
C LEU A 80 -0.79 -14.92 -6.03
N GLU A 81 0.30 -15.61 -5.65
CA GLU A 81 0.39 -16.38 -4.41
C GLU A 81 0.31 -15.48 -3.16
N GLU A 82 1.02 -14.36 -3.17
CA GLU A 82 0.99 -13.32 -2.13
C GLU A 82 -0.40 -12.70 -2.00
N ARG A 83 -1.09 -12.46 -3.12
CA ARG A 83 -2.47 -11.96 -3.13
C ARG A 83 -3.44 -12.96 -2.52
N GLU A 84 -3.29 -14.26 -2.81
CA GLU A 84 -4.12 -15.30 -2.22
C GLU A 84 -3.87 -15.42 -0.71
N LYS A 85 -2.60 -15.44 -0.30
CA LYS A 85 -2.21 -15.42 1.13
C LYS A 85 -2.80 -14.21 1.85
N GLU A 86 -2.74 -13.02 1.26
CA GLU A 86 -3.33 -11.81 1.83
C GLU A 86 -4.86 -11.90 1.96
N LYS A 87 -5.55 -12.44 0.94
CA LYS A 87 -7.01 -12.64 1.00
C LYS A 87 -7.40 -13.60 2.12
N VAL A 88 -6.70 -14.74 2.23
CA VAL A 88 -6.94 -15.73 3.30
C VAL A 88 -6.77 -15.09 4.67
N LEU A 89 -5.67 -14.37 4.89
CA LEU A 89 -5.41 -13.67 6.15
C LEU A 89 -6.48 -12.62 6.47
N ARG A 90 -6.95 -11.88 5.47
CA ARG A 90 -8.02 -10.89 5.65
C ARG A 90 -9.35 -11.54 6.05
N ASN A 91 -9.68 -12.67 5.44
CA ASN A 91 -10.90 -13.42 5.77
C ASN A 91 -10.83 -14.03 7.17
N GLU A 92 -9.70 -14.64 7.52
CA GLU A 92 -9.45 -15.18 8.87
C GLU A 92 -9.55 -14.07 9.94
N ALA A 93 -8.98 -12.89 9.67
CA ALA A 93 -9.07 -11.74 10.56
C ALA A 93 -10.52 -11.22 10.71
N LYS A 94 -11.31 -11.21 9.63
CA LYS A 94 -12.73 -10.82 9.67
C LYS A 94 -13.56 -11.80 10.50
N GLU A 95 -13.39 -13.10 10.28
CA GLU A 95 -14.11 -14.14 11.01
C GLU A 95 -13.78 -14.10 12.52
N LYS A 96 -12.50 -13.92 12.86
CA LYS A 96 -12.06 -13.69 14.24
C LYS A 96 -12.63 -12.41 14.84
N ASN A 97 -12.79 -11.36 14.04
CA ASN A 97 -13.39 -10.12 14.49
C ASN A 97 -14.89 -10.26 14.72
N GLU A 98 -15.63 -10.98 13.86
CA GLU A 98 -17.07 -11.20 14.02
C GLU A 98 -17.41 -11.91 15.34
N LYS A 99 -16.59 -12.91 15.72
CA LYS A 99 -16.72 -13.68 16.97
C LYS A 99 -16.41 -12.87 18.25
N ARG A 100 -15.93 -11.63 18.15
CA ARG A 100 -15.58 -10.77 19.31
C ARG A 100 -16.72 -9.88 19.77
N THR A 101 -16.64 -9.48 21.04
CA THR A 101 -17.56 -8.48 21.63
C THR A 101 -17.29 -7.07 21.07
N GLU A 102 -18.26 -6.16 21.16
CA GLU A 102 -18.12 -4.79 20.60
C GLU A 102 -16.95 -4.00 21.19
N MET A 103 -16.64 -4.20 22.49
CA MET A 103 -15.48 -3.57 23.14
C MET A 103 -14.15 -4.07 22.57
N GLU A 104 -14.03 -5.37 22.33
CA GLU A 104 -12.81 -5.97 21.74
C GLU A 104 -12.65 -5.60 20.26
N LYS A 105 -13.75 -5.47 19.52
CA LYS A 105 -13.78 -4.98 18.14
C LYS A 105 -13.21 -3.56 18.03
N LYS A 106 -13.62 -2.65 18.92
CA LYS A 106 -13.12 -1.26 18.95
C LYS A 106 -11.61 -1.17 19.19
N ASN A 107 -11.06 -2.00 20.09
CA ASN A 107 -9.63 -2.04 20.38
C ASN A 107 -8.79 -2.69 19.26
N PHE A 108 -9.37 -3.64 18.51
CA PHE A 108 -8.64 -4.39 17.48
C PHE A 108 -8.64 -3.74 16.09
N ASN A 109 -9.66 -2.96 15.75
CA ASN A 109 -9.79 -2.35 14.41
C ASN A 109 -8.55 -1.48 14.07
N TRP A 110 -7.99 -0.79 15.07
CA TRP A 110 -6.74 -0.03 14.96
C TRP A 110 -5.51 -0.89 14.65
N ARG A 111 -5.45 -2.13 15.15
CA ARG A 111 -4.33 -3.05 14.90
C ARG A 111 -4.36 -3.67 13.50
N VAL A 112 -5.54 -3.84 12.90
CA VAL A 112 -5.71 -4.40 11.55
C VAL A 112 -5.36 -3.37 10.47
N LEU A 113 -5.67 -2.09 10.71
CA LEU A 113 -5.28 -0.98 9.83
C LEU A 113 -3.78 -0.68 9.92
N ASP A 114 -3.20 -0.82 11.12
CA ASP A 114 -1.76 -0.69 11.31
C ASP A 114 -1.05 -1.94 10.73
N MET A 115 -0.06 -1.73 9.85
CA MET A 115 0.68 -2.81 9.17
C MET A 115 1.35 -3.81 10.14
N ARG A 116 1.35 -3.51 11.44
CA ARG A 116 1.76 -4.39 12.55
C ARG A 116 1.09 -5.75 12.56
N LEU A 117 -0.21 -5.89 12.31
CA LEU A 117 -0.84 -7.22 12.35
C LEU A 117 -0.35 -8.10 11.18
N LYS A 118 -0.15 -7.51 10.00
CA LYS A 118 0.41 -8.20 8.83
C LYS A 118 1.87 -8.62 9.08
N LYS A 119 2.71 -7.73 9.64
CA LYS A 119 4.10 -8.04 10.02
C LYS A 119 4.15 -9.13 11.10
N TRP A 120 3.33 -9.02 12.15
CA TRP A 120 3.27 -10.00 13.23
C TRP A 120 2.85 -11.39 12.74
N TYR A 121 1.84 -11.49 11.87
CA TYR A 121 1.38 -12.77 11.33
C TYR A 121 2.40 -13.44 10.40
N LEU A 122 3.09 -12.66 9.56
CA LEU A 122 4.17 -13.18 8.71
C LEU A 122 5.31 -13.74 9.58
N TRP A 123 5.69 -12.99 10.63
CA TRP A 123 6.71 -13.41 11.59
C TRP A 123 6.29 -14.64 12.41
N LYS A 124 5.04 -14.68 12.89
CA LYS A 124 4.48 -15.83 13.63
C LYS A 124 4.44 -17.11 12.80
N LYS A 125 4.17 -17.00 11.49
CA LYS A 125 4.13 -18.16 10.59
C LYS A 125 5.53 -18.69 10.27
N GLU A 126 6.54 -17.82 10.23
CA GLU A 126 7.95 -18.23 10.12
C GLU A 126 8.42 -18.98 11.38
N GLU A 127 8.03 -18.52 12.56
CA GLU A 127 8.27 -19.21 13.84
C GLU A 127 7.71 -20.64 13.87
N THR A 128 6.50 -20.85 13.34
CA THR A 128 5.83 -22.18 13.35
C THR A 128 6.36 -23.15 12.29
N ARG A 129 7.29 -22.72 11.42
CA ARG A 129 7.86 -23.53 10.33
C ARG A 129 9.25 -24.11 10.67
N ASN A 130 9.85 -23.68 11.78
CA ASN A 130 11.05 -24.24 12.39
C ASN A 130 10.68 -25.08 13.61
#